data_AF-E2BYF7-F1
#
_entry.id   AF-E2BYF7-F1
#
_cell.length_a   1.000
_cell.length_b   1.000
_cell.length_c   1.000
_cell.angle_alpha   90.00
_cell.angle_beta   90.00
_cell.angle_gamma   90.00
#
_symmetry.space_group_name_H-M   'P 1'
#
loop_
_entity.id
_entity.type
_entity.pdbx_description
1 polymer ?
#
loop_
_entity_poly.entity_id
_entity_poly.type
_entity_poly.pdbx_seq_one_letter_code
_entity_poly.pdbx_strand_id
1 'polypeptide(L)'
;SETLPHVVCHCGPHSAAIQWRHDSILLRLSRACRLPGNVTVNQRVEGIEGELGELQPDLVITHEPSKSVVICDVTVPFENRPIALEEARERKLAKYAPLAEALGRLGYRVVVTAFVVGA
;
A
#
# COMPACT_ATOMS: atom_id res chain seq x y z
N SER A 1 -19.12 -20.85 6.94
CA SER A 1 -18.34 -20.73 8.18
C SER A 1 -17.47 -19.49 8.08
N GLU A 2 -17.87 -18.40 8.73
CA GLU A 2 -17.01 -17.21 8.85
C GLU A 2 -15.80 -17.54 9.72
N THR A 3 -14.61 -17.21 9.22
CA THR A 3 -13.36 -17.48 9.92
C THR A 3 -13.16 -16.41 11.00
N LEU A 4 -12.64 -16.80 12.18
CA LEU A 4 -12.22 -15.89 13.26
C LEU A 4 -11.56 -14.57 12.80
N PRO A 5 -10.68 -14.55 11.77
CA PRO A 5 -10.15 -13.28 11.24
C PRO A 5 -11.21 -12.29 10.72
N HIS A 6 -12.34 -12.74 10.16
CA HIS A 6 -13.43 -11.85 9.73
C HIS A 6 -14.10 -11.14 10.91
N VAL A 7 -14.33 -11.86 12.01
CA VAL A 7 -14.98 -11.34 13.22
C VAL A 7 -14.04 -10.40 14.00
N VAL A 8 -12.74 -10.72 14.06
CA VAL A 8 -11.75 -9.90 14.79
C VAL A 8 -11.38 -8.62 14.04
N CYS A 9 -11.37 -8.63 12.70
CA CYS A 9 -11.21 -7.39 11.91
C CYS A 9 -12.31 -6.36 12.19
N HIS A 10 -13.48 -6.78 12.68
CA HIS A 10 -14.62 -5.91 12.99
C HIS A 10 -14.73 -5.54 14.49
N CYS A 11 -13.91 -6.12 15.39
CA CYS A 11 -13.92 -5.78 16.81
C CYS A 11 -12.90 -4.66 17.14
N GLY A 12 -13.43 -3.51 17.56
CA GLY A 12 -12.76 -2.22 17.73
C GLY A 12 -11.40 -2.13 18.45
N PRO A 13 -11.04 -2.94 19.47
CA PRO A 13 -9.75 -2.78 20.15
C PRO A 13 -8.57 -3.40 19.39
N HIS A 14 -8.77 -4.52 18.67
CA HIS A 14 -7.70 -5.14 17.87
C HIS A 14 -7.48 -4.42 16.53
N SER A 15 -8.54 -3.90 15.91
CA SER A 15 -8.42 -3.07 14.71
C SER A 15 -7.67 -1.76 14.98
N ALA A 16 -7.90 -1.12 16.13
CA ALA A 16 -7.16 0.07 16.52
C ALA A 16 -5.66 -0.22 16.67
N ALA A 17 -5.27 -1.27 17.40
CA ALA A 17 -3.86 -1.61 17.60
C ALA A 17 -3.14 -1.96 16.28
N ILE A 18 -3.83 -2.67 15.37
CA ILE A 18 -3.32 -2.96 14.03
C ILE A 18 -3.14 -1.67 13.22
N GLN A 19 -4.12 -0.75 13.28
CA GLN A 19 -4.04 0.54 12.60
C GLN A 19 -2.90 1.41 13.14
N TRP A 20 -2.70 1.46 14.46
CA TRP A 20 -1.58 2.16 15.08
C TRP A 20 -0.22 1.61 14.62
N ARG A 21 -0.11 0.29 14.50
CA ARG A 21 1.11 -0.36 13.97
C ARG A 21 1.32 -0.01 12.51
N HIS A 22 0.28 -0.11 11.70
CA HIS A 22 0.30 0.30 10.30
C HIS A 22 0.81 1.74 10.14
N ASP A 23 0.20 2.68 10.86
CA ASP A 23 0.53 4.11 10.76
C ASP A 23 1.94 4.40 11.28
N SER A 24 2.38 3.71 12.33
CA SER A 24 3.75 3.82 12.83
C SER A 24 4.79 3.34 11.81
N ILE A 25 4.53 2.21 11.14
CA ILE A 25 5.40 1.67 10.09
C ILE A 25 5.43 2.63 8.90
N LEU A 26 4.27 3.10 8.44
CA LEU A 26 4.14 4.03 7.33
C LEU A 26 4.90 5.34 7.61
N LEU A 27 4.76 5.91 8.81
CA LEU A 27 5.47 7.10 9.23
C LEU A 27 7.00 6.90 9.24
N ARG A 28 7.46 5.72 9.66
CA ARG A 28 8.89 5.39 9.63
C ARG A 28 9.41 5.25 8.19
N LEU A 29 8.66 4.59 7.32
CA LEU A 29 9.02 4.43 5.91
C LEU A 29 9.08 5.78 5.19
N SER A 30 8.06 6.64 5.36
CA SER A 30 8.03 7.96 4.72
C SER A 30 9.21 8.84 5.18
N ARG A 31 9.55 8.83 6.48
CA ARG A 31 10.70 9.55 7.03
C ARG A 31 12.05 8.97 6.62
N ALA A 32 12.12 7.66 6.43
CA ALA A 32 13.33 6.97 6.01
C ALA A 32 13.54 7.01 4.50
N CYS A 33 12.51 7.34 3.71
CA CYS A 33 12.60 7.43 2.27
C CYS A 33 13.68 8.45 1.86
N ARG A 34 14.58 8.01 0.98
CA ARG A 34 15.64 8.83 0.38
C ARG A 34 15.54 8.85 -1.14
N LEU A 35 14.49 8.25 -1.69
CA LEU A 35 14.24 8.27 -3.12
C LEU A 35 13.96 9.71 -3.55
N PRO A 36 14.52 10.17 -4.69
CA PRO A 36 14.22 11.49 -5.21
C PRO A 36 12.76 11.54 -5.69
N GLY A 37 12.11 12.69 -5.53
CA GLY A 37 10.74 12.90 -5.98
C GLY A 37 9.80 13.45 -4.92
N ASN A 38 8.56 13.67 -5.32
CA ASN A 38 7.47 14.04 -4.43
C ASN A 38 6.97 12.79 -3.70
N VAL A 39 6.78 12.89 -2.38
CA VAL A 39 6.29 11.79 -1.53
C VAL A 39 4.90 12.15 -1.03
N THR A 40 3.90 11.35 -1.39
CA THR A 40 2.54 11.48 -0.87
C THR A 40 2.19 10.28 0.00
N VAL A 41 1.38 10.52 1.03
CA VAL A 41 0.99 9.51 2.02
C VAL A 41 -0.52 9.50 2.16
N ASN A 42 -1.14 8.32 2.07
CA ASN A 42 -2.60 8.14 2.16
C ASN A 42 -3.38 9.11 1.26
N GLN A 43 -2.91 9.28 0.03
CA GLN A 43 -3.48 10.20 -0.95
C GLN A 43 -3.80 9.47 -2.24
N ARG A 44 -4.79 9.99 -2.98
CA ARG A 44 -5.08 9.56 -4.33
C ARG A 44 -3.90 9.88 -5.24
N VAL A 45 -3.69 9.06 -6.26
CA VAL A 45 -2.66 9.33 -7.26
C VAL A 45 -3.17 10.37 -8.25
N GLU A 46 -2.45 11.49 -8.36
CA GLU A 46 -2.78 12.57 -9.28
C GLU A 46 -2.73 12.10 -10.74
N GLY A 47 -3.63 12.66 -11.57
CA GLY A 47 -3.69 12.35 -13.01
C GLY A 47 -4.35 11.02 -13.36
N ILE A 48 -4.92 10.31 -12.40
CA ILE A 48 -5.71 9.10 -12.61
C ILE A 48 -7.17 9.37 -12.26
N GLU A 49 -8.06 9.11 -13.21
CA GLU A 49 -9.50 9.34 -13.08
C GLU A 49 -10.29 8.02 -12.98
N GLY A 50 -11.59 8.13 -12.70
CA GLY A 50 -12.49 6.98 -12.57
C GLY A 50 -12.22 6.15 -11.31
N GLU A 51 -12.63 4.89 -11.33
CA GLU A 51 -12.51 3.98 -10.18
C GLU A 51 -11.05 3.80 -9.70
N LEU A 52 -10.08 3.90 -10.60
CA LEU A 52 -8.66 3.82 -10.25
C LEU A 52 -8.17 5.07 -9.51
N GLY A 53 -8.76 6.24 -9.80
CA GLY A 53 -8.44 7.50 -9.11
C GLY A 53 -8.93 7.54 -7.66
N GLU A 54 -9.86 6.65 -7.30
CA GLU A 54 -10.36 6.49 -5.93
C GLU A 54 -9.41 5.68 -5.04
N LEU A 55 -8.44 4.98 -5.64
CA LEU A 55 -7.41 4.26 -4.92
C LEU A 55 -6.49 5.22 -4.16
N GLN A 56 -6.24 4.90 -2.90
CA GLN A 56 -5.33 5.63 -2.01
C GLN A 56 -4.27 4.64 -1.54
N PRO A 57 -3.12 4.54 -2.21
CA PRO A 57 -1.97 3.82 -1.68
C PRO A 57 -1.40 4.54 -0.45
N ASP A 58 -0.77 3.79 0.45
CA ASP A 58 -0.25 4.38 1.68
C ASP A 58 0.93 5.30 1.44
N LEU A 59 1.81 4.96 0.49
CA LEU A 59 2.97 5.76 0.12
C LEU A 59 3.16 5.74 -1.39
N VAL A 60 3.23 6.92 -2.00
CA VAL A 60 3.57 7.08 -3.42
C VAL A 60 4.74 8.03 -3.55
N ILE A 61 5.73 7.64 -4.34
CA ILE A 61 6.90 8.48 -4.65
C ILE A 61 6.93 8.71 -6.15
N THR A 62 6.73 9.95 -6.57
CA THR A 62 6.73 10.34 -7.99
C THR A 62 7.95 11.19 -8.30
N HIS A 63 8.80 10.70 -9.20
CA HIS A 63 9.95 11.42 -9.70
C HIS A 63 9.72 11.78 -11.17
N GLU A 64 9.24 13.01 -11.38
CA GLU A 64 8.93 13.55 -12.70
C GLU A 64 10.11 13.55 -13.68
N PRO A 65 11.33 13.97 -13.29
CA PRO A 65 12.46 14.04 -14.24
C PRO A 65 12.81 12.71 -14.90
N SER A 66 12.70 11.59 -14.17
CA SER A 66 12.95 10.25 -14.73
C SER A 66 11.68 9.50 -15.08
N LYS A 67 10.51 10.15 -14.99
CA LYS A 67 9.19 9.55 -15.14
C LYS A 67 9.09 8.20 -14.42
N SER A 68 9.35 8.19 -13.11
CA SER A 68 9.24 6.97 -12.31
C SER A 68 8.31 7.16 -11.13
N VAL A 69 7.51 6.12 -10.84
CA VAL A 69 6.60 6.08 -9.69
C VAL A 69 6.88 4.83 -8.87
N VAL A 70 6.95 4.97 -7.56
CA VAL A 70 6.93 3.84 -6.62
C VAL A 70 5.63 3.91 -5.84
N ILE A 71 4.84 2.84 -5.89
CA ILE A 71 3.63 2.64 -5.08
C ILE A 71 3.99 1.60 -4.02
N CYS A 72 3.91 2.00 -2.75
CA CYS A 72 4.20 1.14 -1.61
C CYS A 72 3.00 1.15 -0.65
N ASP A 73 2.49 -0.02 -0.33
CA ASP A 73 1.39 -0.20 0.62
C ASP A 73 1.88 -1.02 1.83
N VAL A 74 1.50 -0.61 3.03
CA VAL A 74 1.85 -1.28 4.29
C VAL A 74 0.71 -2.22 4.67
N THR A 75 1.04 -3.46 5.01
CA THR A 75 0.03 -4.40 5.48
C THR A 75 0.51 -5.13 6.72
N VAL A 76 -0.35 -5.15 7.73
CA VAL A 76 -0.10 -5.80 9.01
C VAL A 76 -1.15 -6.89 9.19
N PRO A 77 -0.98 -8.07 8.54
CA PRO A 77 -1.94 -9.15 8.68
C PRO A 77 -1.92 -9.67 10.13
N PHE A 78 -3.10 -10.05 10.62
CA PHE A 78 -3.23 -10.66 11.93
C PHE A 78 -2.56 -12.04 12.00
N GLU A 79 -2.58 -12.78 10.90
CA GLU A 79 -2.02 -14.11 10.82
C GLU A 79 -0.57 -14.06 10.32
N ASN A 80 0.35 -14.57 11.14
CA ASN A 80 1.80 -14.52 10.88
C ASN A 80 2.35 -15.75 10.16
N ARG A 81 1.48 -16.60 9.61
CA ARG A 81 1.94 -17.75 8.82
C ARG A 81 2.61 -17.22 7.55
N PRO A 82 3.74 -17.80 7.10
CA PRO A 82 4.43 -17.36 5.89
C PRO A 82 3.52 -17.24 4.67
N ILE A 83 2.58 -18.18 4.51
CA ILE A 83 1.59 -18.17 3.43
C ILE A 83 0.67 -16.94 3.54
N ALA A 84 0.18 -16.61 4.73
CA ALA A 84 -0.70 -15.45 4.94
C ALA A 84 0.01 -14.11 4.66
N LEU A 85 1.32 -14.04 4.95
CA LEU A 85 2.14 -12.87 4.62
C LEU A 85 2.31 -12.72 3.10
N GLU A 86 2.62 -13.80 2.38
CA GLU A 86 2.76 -13.74 0.92
C GLU A 86 1.42 -13.43 0.24
N GLU A 87 0.34 -14.08 0.65
CA GLU A 87 -0.99 -13.77 0.11
C GLU A 87 -1.40 -12.31 0.38
N ALA A 88 -1.06 -11.74 1.55
CA ALA A 88 -1.30 -10.34 1.84
C ALA A 88 -0.52 -9.42 0.89
N ARG A 89 0.73 -9.78 0.58
CA ARG A 89 1.56 -9.10 -0.41
C ARG A 89 0.94 -9.18 -1.80
N GLU A 90 0.61 -10.37 -2.27
CA GLU A 90 0.04 -10.61 -3.60
C GLU A 90 -1.29 -9.87 -3.80
N ARG A 91 -2.16 -9.85 -2.79
CA ARG A 91 -3.41 -9.07 -2.83
C ARG A 91 -3.17 -7.58 -3.05
N LYS A 92 -2.16 -7.00 -2.39
CA LYS A 92 -1.81 -5.57 -2.58
C LYS A 92 -1.20 -5.32 -3.96
N LEU A 93 -0.31 -6.20 -4.42
CA LEU A 93 0.25 -6.11 -5.78
C LEU A 93 -0.86 -6.15 -6.85
N ALA A 94 -1.79 -7.11 -6.73
CA ALA A 94 -2.92 -7.24 -7.64
C ALA A 94 -3.86 -6.02 -7.58
N LYS A 95 -4.14 -5.48 -6.39
CA LYS A 95 -4.99 -4.29 -6.22
C LYS A 95 -4.45 -3.08 -6.98
N TYR A 96 -3.14 -2.85 -6.96
CA TYR A 96 -2.53 -1.67 -7.59
C TYR A 96 -1.92 -1.93 -8.97
N ALA A 97 -1.95 -3.16 -9.48
CA ALA A 97 -1.47 -3.47 -10.84
C ALA A 97 -2.18 -2.64 -11.92
N PRO A 98 -3.53 -2.47 -11.92
CA PRO A 98 -4.20 -1.63 -12.90
C PRO A 98 -3.79 -0.15 -12.82
N LEU A 99 -3.50 0.34 -11.62
CA LEU A 99 -3.00 1.70 -11.40
C LEU A 99 -1.60 1.87 -11.97
N ALA A 100 -0.73 0.87 -11.82
CA ALA A 100 0.59 0.86 -12.42
C ALA A 100 0.54 0.83 -13.95
N GLU A 101 -0.38 0.06 -14.54
CA GLU A 101 -0.60 0.06 -15.99
C GLU A 101 -1.10 1.42 -16.49
N ALA A 102 -2.02 2.07 -15.76
CA ALA A 102 -2.54 3.37 -16.11
C ALA A 102 -1.44 4.45 -16.12
N LEU A 103 -0.64 4.51 -15.05
CA LEU A 103 0.54 5.38 -14.99
C LEU A 103 1.58 5.00 -16.06
N GLY A 104 1.72 3.72 -16.38
CA GLY A 104 2.56 3.23 -17.48
C GLY A 104 2.15 3.81 -18.84
N ARG A 105 0.84 3.88 -19.12
CA ARG A 105 0.31 4.53 -20.33
C ARG A 105 0.57 6.03 -20.38
N LEU A 106 0.76 6.68 -19.23
CA LEU A 106 1.18 8.07 -19.12
C LEU A 106 2.71 8.27 -19.24
N GLY A 107 3.46 7.19 -19.50
CA GLY A 107 4.90 7.21 -19.72
C GLY A 107 5.74 6.99 -18.47
N TYR A 108 5.14 6.62 -17.34
CA TYR A 108 5.88 6.34 -16.12
C TYR A 108 6.38 4.90 -16.06
N ARG A 109 7.60 4.71 -15.56
CA ARG A 109 8.06 3.42 -15.06
C ARG A 109 7.57 3.24 -13.62
N VAL A 110 6.73 2.26 -13.40
CA VAL A 110 6.05 2.06 -12.12
C VAL A 110 6.57 0.81 -11.42
N VAL A 111 6.83 0.92 -10.12
CA VAL A 111 7.10 -0.21 -9.23
C VAL A 111 5.99 -0.28 -8.20
N VAL A 112 5.30 -1.41 -8.12
CA VAL A 112 4.35 -1.70 -7.05
C VAL A 112 5.03 -2.64 -6.06
N THR A 113 4.98 -2.30 -4.78
CA THR A 113 5.47 -3.14 -3.70
C THR A 113 4.54 -3.09 -2.50
N ALA A 114 4.63 -4.10 -1.64
CA ALA A 114 3.94 -4.09 -0.36
C ALA A 114 4.93 -4.43 0.76
N PHE A 115 4.86 -3.66 1.84
CA PHE A 115 5.65 -3.86 3.04
C PHE A 115 4.79 -4.62 4.05
N VAL A 116 4.96 -5.95 4.08
CA VAL A 116 4.21 -6.85 4.95
C VAL A 116 4.95 -7.05 6.27
N VAL A 117 4.28 -6.78 7.38
CA VAL A 117 4.83 -6.97 8.73
C VAL A 117 3.85 -7.80 9.54
N GLY A 118 4.28 -8.97 10.00
CA GLY A 118 3.49 -9.78 10.93
C GLY A 118 3.23 -9.06 12.26
N ALA A 119 2.10 -9.38 12.89
CA ALA A 119 1.68 -8.85 14.19
C ALA A 119 2.50 -9.38 15.38
#